data_AF-A0A9P6TXQ0-F1
#
_entry.id   AF-A0A9P6TXQ0-F1
#
_cell.length_a   1.000
_cell.length_b   1.000
_cell.length_c   1.000
_cell.angle_alpha   90.00
_cell.angle_beta   90.00
_cell.angle_gamma   90.00
#
_symmetry.space_group_name_H-M   'P 1'
#
loop_
_entity.id
_entity.type
_entity.pdbx_description
1 polymer ?
#
loop_
_entity_poly.entity_id
_entity_poly.type
_entity_poly.pdbx_seq_one_letter_code
_entity_poly.pdbx_strand_id
1 'polypeptide(L)'
;MTFFCLVNGESASKAFSVEISSTDTIDDLKDAIKVKKTPKLDDIAADELTLWSVSIPIIDADKHKTISLDVLNSKTKEELLPSDELSEVLDNNPPKKTIHIIFTWTVDANTATLEQLRLSVDSAFPGRLDGSETITIHHSSSPGDIRKPREPVAADDQLRQILWFNIHAGIHDLIVDMETQSRNVDSYTIADVNKLYAFASSHQPILSDLPSLTPMEHTPLNSDKRKRSLDQLSDELESRKKARHDLSDSNGLPNFTYSFLVRVAVLFENNLMIDEKKLIQEPRGKGLTDFSVMSKHDSSHILAVTQIKKNQGFEDGVAQNMVQLEEISRERGRKQGIDDLASYGIVTDAQEWHFVECKLDLTTVSTPKVRTSKVPMIVNFSSKEWKKETESIFGHIIRLLDQMIERTSDYTQSK
;
A
#
# COMPACT_ATOMS: atom_id res chain seq x y z
N MET A 1 19.02 2.73 37.56
CA MET A 1 17.57 2.63 37.38
C MET A 1 17.23 2.28 35.95
N THR A 2 15.98 1.90 35.67
CA THR A 2 15.54 1.49 34.33
C THR A 2 14.29 2.25 33.94
N PHE A 3 14.33 2.93 32.79
CA PHE A 3 13.17 3.60 32.21
C PHE A 3 12.73 2.92 30.93
N PHE A 4 11.46 3.13 30.58
CA PHE A 4 10.88 2.74 29.31
C PHE A 4 10.69 3.99 28.46
N CYS A 5 11.41 4.02 27.35
CA CYS A 5 11.40 5.11 26.39
C CYS A 5 10.56 4.72 25.17
N LEU A 6 9.95 5.70 24.53
CA LEU A 6 9.19 5.54 23.29
C LEU A 6 9.46 6.72 22.35
N VAL A 7 9.54 6.45 21.05
CA VAL A 7 9.58 7.52 20.04
C VAL A 7 8.17 8.10 19.90
N ASN A 8 8.02 9.43 19.88
CA ASN A 8 6.71 10.05 19.69
C ASN A 8 6.03 9.52 18.41
N GLY A 9 4.75 9.13 18.51
CA GLY A 9 4.02 8.55 17.38
C GLY A 9 4.23 7.05 17.15
N GLU A 10 4.98 6.35 18.01
CA GLU A 10 5.05 4.89 18.00
C GLU A 10 3.98 4.22 18.89
N SER A 11 3.75 2.92 18.66
CA SER A 11 2.86 2.11 19.50
C SER A 11 3.53 1.71 20.80
N ALA A 12 2.74 1.52 21.88
CA ALA A 12 3.27 1.17 23.19
C ALA A 12 4.13 -0.12 23.20
N SER A 13 3.87 -1.06 22.30
CA SER A 13 4.67 -2.29 22.11
C SER A 13 6.10 -2.04 21.62
N LYS A 14 6.41 -0.87 21.09
CA LYS A 14 7.76 -0.48 20.67
C LYS A 14 8.58 0.19 21.77
N ALA A 15 8.00 0.36 22.96
CA ALA A 15 8.71 0.90 24.12
C ALA A 15 9.92 0.00 24.46
N PHE A 16 11.02 0.62 24.85
CA PHE A 16 12.28 -0.06 25.09
C PHE A 16 12.91 0.41 26.39
N SER A 17 13.63 -0.49 27.06
CA SER A 17 14.28 -0.16 28.32
C SER A 17 15.66 0.45 28.13
N VAL A 18 15.94 1.50 28.91
CA VAL A 18 17.26 2.12 29.05
C VAL A 18 17.68 2.02 30.51
N GLU A 19 18.88 1.49 30.75
CA GLU A 19 19.48 1.40 32.09
C GLU A 19 20.49 2.54 32.24
N ILE A 20 20.35 3.31 33.33
CA ILE A 20 21.17 4.51 33.60
C ILE A 20 21.28 4.76 35.12
N SER A 21 22.32 5.44 35.60
CA SER A 21 22.44 5.76 37.03
C SER A 21 21.43 6.82 37.46
N SER A 22 21.03 6.83 38.73
CA SER A 22 20.17 7.89 39.28
C SER A 22 20.85 9.24 39.42
N THR A 23 22.17 9.24 39.44
CA THR A 23 23.03 10.42 39.53
C THR A 23 23.41 10.99 38.16
N ASP A 24 23.04 10.31 37.07
CA ASP A 24 23.34 10.77 35.72
C ASP A 24 22.33 11.86 35.32
N THR A 25 22.69 12.65 34.31
CA THR A 25 21.88 13.75 33.80
C THR A 25 20.94 13.30 32.69
N ILE A 26 20.03 14.19 32.30
CA ILE A 26 19.21 14.00 31.09
C ILE A 26 20.06 13.95 29.82
N ASP A 27 21.21 14.63 29.79
CA ASP A 27 22.15 14.55 28.67
C ASP A 27 22.72 13.12 28.51
N ASP A 28 23.20 12.53 29.61
CA ASP A 28 23.67 11.15 29.65
C ASP A 28 22.58 10.14 29.19
N LEU A 29 21.31 10.45 29.50
CA LEU A 29 20.16 9.66 29.05
C LEU A 29 19.94 9.73 27.54
N LYS A 30 20.15 10.90 26.91
CA LYS A 30 20.05 11.05 25.45
C LYS A 30 21.09 10.17 24.74
N ASP A 31 22.32 10.17 25.24
CA ASP A 31 23.38 9.30 24.74
C ASP A 31 23.02 7.81 24.88
N ALA A 32 22.52 7.41 26.05
CA ALA A 32 22.10 6.03 26.30
C ALA A 32 20.95 5.58 25.37
N ILE A 33 20.00 6.48 25.07
CA ILE A 33 18.90 6.22 24.12
C ILE A 33 19.43 5.98 22.72
N LYS A 34 20.39 6.80 22.25
CA LYS A 34 21.00 6.63 20.93
C LYS A 34 21.69 5.28 20.78
N VAL A 35 22.55 4.94 21.74
CA VAL A 35 23.26 3.65 21.75
C VAL A 35 22.27 2.47 21.70
N LYS A 36 21.14 2.60 22.40
CA LYS A 36 20.10 1.55 22.42
C LYS A 36 19.34 1.41 21.10
N LYS A 37 19.26 2.47 20.29
CA LYS A 37 18.49 2.53 19.04
C LYS A 37 19.35 2.45 17.78
N THR A 38 20.68 2.36 17.88
CA THR A 38 21.57 2.09 16.75
C THR A 38 21.08 0.89 15.90
N PRO A 39 21.04 1.00 14.55
CA PRO A 39 21.52 2.14 13.76
C PRO A 39 20.48 3.25 13.51
N LYS A 40 19.26 3.14 14.06
CA LYS A 40 18.12 4.01 13.69
C LYS A 40 18.27 5.48 14.08
N LEU A 41 19.14 5.80 15.02
CA LEU A 41 19.40 7.18 15.48
C LEU A 41 20.85 7.60 15.22
N ASP A 42 21.59 6.88 14.36
CA ASP A 42 23.01 7.18 14.12
C ASP A 42 23.20 8.55 13.43
N ASP A 43 22.21 8.96 12.62
CA ASP A 43 22.22 10.22 11.87
C ASP A 43 21.77 11.45 12.69
N ILE A 44 21.36 11.28 13.95
CA ILE A 44 20.82 12.35 14.80
C ILE A 44 21.79 12.58 15.97
N ALA A 45 22.25 13.81 16.19
CA ALA A 45 23.12 14.11 17.34
C ALA A 45 22.36 13.92 18.68
N ALA A 46 23.06 13.57 19.77
CA ALA A 46 22.38 13.26 21.03
C ALA A 46 21.62 14.46 21.59
N ASP A 47 22.23 15.64 21.50
CA ASP A 47 21.70 16.92 21.92
C ASP A 47 20.44 17.35 21.15
N GLU A 48 20.25 16.86 19.92
CA GLU A 48 19.04 17.09 19.10
C GLU A 48 17.80 16.31 19.59
N LEU A 49 17.95 15.36 20.51
CA LEU A 49 16.81 14.67 21.11
C LEU A 49 16.13 15.55 22.17
N THR A 50 14.82 15.78 22.05
CA THR A 50 14.02 16.38 23.14
C THR A 50 13.32 15.29 23.92
N LEU A 51 13.52 15.24 25.24
CA LEU A 51 12.93 14.22 26.12
C LEU A 51 11.78 14.80 26.93
N TRP A 52 10.69 14.04 27.05
CA TRP A 52 9.51 14.40 27.82
C TRP A 52 9.24 13.32 28.89
N SER A 53 9.13 13.73 30.15
CA SER A 53 8.65 12.89 31.25
C SER A 53 7.15 12.69 31.12
N VAL A 54 6.71 11.43 31.12
CA VAL A 54 5.30 11.03 31.04
C VAL A 54 5.02 9.83 31.95
N SER A 55 3.75 9.58 32.26
CA SER A 55 3.33 8.38 32.99
C SER A 55 2.16 7.70 32.29
N ILE A 56 2.47 6.82 31.32
CA ILE A 56 1.45 6.15 30.48
C ILE A 56 1.45 4.65 30.73
N PRO A 57 0.39 4.09 31.35
CA PRO A 57 0.30 2.65 31.59
C PRO A 57 0.23 1.86 30.28
N ILE A 58 1.05 0.81 30.16
CA ILE A 58 1.00 -0.16 29.08
C ILE A 58 0.00 -1.25 29.47
N ILE A 59 -1.22 -1.17 28.94
CA ILE A 59 -2.26 -2.21 29.11
C ILE A 59 -2.39 -3.06 27.83
N ASP A 60 -2.69 -4.34 27.98
CA ASP A 60 -2.71 -5.30 26.85
C ASP A 60 -3.72 -4.93 25.74
N ALA A 61 -4.80 -4.24 26.11
CA ALA A 61 -5.80 -3.74 25.18
C ALA A 61 -5.28 -2.63 24.23
N ASP A 62 -4.29 -1.85 24.69
CA ASP A 62 -3.77 -0.66 23.98
C ASP A 62 -2.34 -0.86 23.46
N LYS A 63 -1.78 -2.07 23.50
CA LYS A 63 -0.39 -2.34 23.11
C LYS A 63 -0.04 -1.97 21.66
N HIS A 64 -1.05 -1.91 20.78
CA HIS A 64 -0.90 -1.49 19.38
C HIS A 64 -1.36 -0.05 19.12
N LYS A 65 -1.85 0.65 20.15
CA LYS A 65 -2.29 2.03 20.04
C LYS A 65 -1.08 2.95 19.97
N THR A 66 -1.10 3.85 18.99
CA THR A 66 -0.10 4.91 18.84
C THR A 66 -0.24 5.93 19.95
N ILE A 67 0.89 6.34 20.52
CA ILE A 67 0.95 7.37 21.55
C ILE A 67 1.60 8.62 20.93
N SER A 68 0.86 9.73 20.93
CA SER A 68 1.39 11.05 20.56
C SER A 68 1.32 12.00 21.74
N LEU A 69 2.39 12.77 21.95
CA LEU A 69 2.46 13.86 22.92
C LEU A 69 1.32 14.88 22.76
N ASP A 70 0.81 15.08 21.55
CA ASP A 70 -0.22 16.10 21.25
C ASP A 70 -1.58 15.74 21.84
N VAL A 71 -1.81 14.46 22.12
CA VAL A 71 -3.06 13.92 22.67
C VAL A 71 -3.00 13.80 24.20
N LEU A 72 -1.80 13.90 24.79
CA LEU A 72 -1.61 13.83 26.23
C LEU A 72 -1.95 15.16 26.91
N ASN A 73 -2.57 15.08 28.09
CA ASN A 73 -2.91 16.25 28.88
C ASN A 73 -1.63 17.01 29.27
N SER A 74 -1.62 18.34 29.13
CA SER A 74 -0.49 19.19 29.48
C SER A 74 -0.07 19.10 30.95
N LYS A 75 -0.96 18.61 31.84
CA LYS A 75 -0.64 18.32 33.25
C LYS A 75 0.05 16.98 33.48
N THR A 76 0.24 16.17 32.44
CA THR A 76 0.76 14.79 32.51
C THR A 76 2.02 14.58 31.68
N LYS A 77 2.59 15.65 31.13
CA LYS A 77 3.86 15.66 30.42
C LYS A 77 4.69 16.86 30.84
N GLU A 78 5.98 16.66 31.03
CA GLU A 78 6.95 17.71 31.38
C GLU A 78 8.20 17.56 30.51
N GLU A 79 8.66 18.65 29.91
CA GLU A 79 9.90 18.64 29.12
C GLU A 79 11.11 18.60 30.06
N LEU A 80 12.07 17.74 29.76
CA LEU A 80 13.25 17.51 30.59
C LEU A 80 14.45 18.29 30.06
N LEU A 81 15.11 19.08 30.92
CA LEU A 81 16.27 19.86 30.51
C LEU A 81 17.54 19.01 30.60
N PRO A 82 18.50 19.17 29.67
CA PRO A 82 19.75 18.39 29.67
C PRO A 82 20.54 18.46 30.99
N SER A 83 20.44 19.58 31.71
CA SER A 83 21.12 19.82 32.98
C SER A 83 20.48 19.15 34.18
N ASP A 84 19.25 18.64 34.05
CA ASP A 84 18.53 18.07 35.18
C ASP A 84 19.16 16.74 35.58
N GLU A 85 19.33 16.53 36.88
CA GLU A 85 19.68 15.21 37.40
C GLU A 85 18.45 14.30 37.33
N LEU A 86 18.63 13.07 36.84
CA LEU A 86 17.49 12.17 36.65
C LEU A 86 16.71 11.90 37.94
N SER A 87 17.38 11.90 39.09
CA SER A 87 16.73 11.69 40.39
C SER A 87 15.84 12.85 40.86
N GLU A 88 16.00 14.04 40.28
CA GLU A 88 15.20 15.23 40.59
C GLU A 88 13.91 15.28 39.77
N VAL A 89 13.96 14.79 38.53
CA VAL A 89 12.88 14.93 37.53
C VAL A 89 12.15 13.63 37.21
N LEU A 90 12.70 12.47 37.60
CA LEU A 90 12.06 11.17 37.42
C LEU A 90 12.01 10.39 38.74
N ASP A 91 10.89 9.73 38.98
CA ASP A 91 10.73 8.87 40.16
C ASP A 91 11.79 7.75 40.16
N ASN A 92 12.57 7.66 41.24
CA ASN A 92 13.62 6.64 41.42
C ASN A 92 13.09 5.18 41.41
N ASN A 93 11.78 5.00 41.57
CA ASN A 93 11.12 3.70 41.46
C ASN A 93 9.87 3.82 40.58
N PRO A 94 10.05 3.98 39.26
CA PRO A 94 8.96 4.30 38.37
C PRO A 94 7.99 3.10 38.26
N PRO A 95 6.66 3.33 38.10
CA PRO A 95 5.68 2.25 38.05
C PRO A 95 5.99 1.24 36.94
N LYS A 96 5.98 -0.06 37.28
CA LYS A 96 6.20 -1.12 36.28
C LYS A 96 5.10 -1.10 35.21
N LYS A 97 5.48 -1.44 33.97
CA LYS A 97 4.59 -1.46 32.78
C LYS A 97 4.05 -0.07 32.42
N THR A 98 4.89 0.94 32.44
CA THR A 98 4.53 2.32 32.10
C THR A 98 5.60 2.90 31.19
N ILE A 99 5.21 3.69 30.20
CA ILE A 99 6.16 4.50 29.41
C ILE A 99 6.48 5.74 30.23
N HIS A 100 7.77 5.99 30.40
CA HIS A 100 8.29 7.04 31.25
C HIS A 100 8.83 8.23 30.46
N ILE A 101 9.35 7.97 29.26
CA ILE A 101 9.95 9.00 28.41
C ILE A 101 9.41 8.88 27.00
N ILE A 102 8.91 9.98 26.44
CA ILE A 102 8.68 10.12 25.00
C ILE A 102 9.67 11.13 24.46
N PHE A 103 10.22 10.88 23.27
CA PHE A 103 11.09 11.85 22.61
C PHE A 103 10.59 12.24 21.23
N THR A 104 10.84 13.50 20.87
CA THR A 104 10.52 14.07 19.56
C THR A 104 11.78 14.24 18.73
N TRP A 105 11.63 14.11 17.42
CA TRP A 105 12.64 14.54 16.45
C TRP A 105 12.52 16.05 16.27
N THR A 106 13.63 16.77 16.41
CA THR A 106 13.73 18.20 16.12
C THR A 106 14.31 18.40 14.72
N VAL A 107 13.79 19.38 13.97
CA VAL A 107 14.36 19.78 12.68
C VAL A 107 15.05 21.12 12.88
N ASP A 108 16.33 21.23 12.50
CA ASP A 108 17.04 22.50 12.53
C ASP A 108 16.61 23.37 11.33
N ALA A 109 15.95 24.48 11.61
CA ALA A 109 15.44 25.41 10.60
C ALA A 109 16.55 26.07 9.74
N ASN A 110 17.83 25.97 10.13
CA ASN A 110 18.95 26.47 9.33
C ASN A 110 19.40 25.47 8.27
N THR A 111 19.31 24.17 8.57
CA THR A 111 19.89 23.11 7.74
C THR A 111 18.85 22.20 7.11
N ALA A 112 17.58 22.27 7.54
CA ALA A 112 16.48 21.48 7.03
C ALA A 112 16.45 21.42 5.50
N THR A 113 16.23 20.22 4.97
CA THR A 113 16.09 19.95 3.54
C THR A 113 14.74 19.29 3.24
N LEU A 114 14.27 19.48 2.01
CA LEU A 114 13.08 18.79 1.51
C LEU A 114 13.27 17.27 1.48
N GLU A 115 14.49 16.79 1.23
CA GLU A 115 14.84 15.37 1.27
C GLU A 115 14.67 14.78 2.67
N GLN A 116 15.21 15.43 3.70
CA GLN A 116 15.01 14.99 5.09
C GLN A 116 13.52 14.99 5.49
N LEU A 117 12.75 15.98 5.04
CA LEU A 117 11.31 16.01 5.25
C LEU A 117 10.62 14.81 4.56
N ARG A 118 11.00 14.50 3.31
CA ARG A 118 10.48 13.33 2.57
C ARG A 118 10.80 12.03 3.29
N LEU A 119 12.06 11.81 3.67
CA LEU A 119 12.50 10.60 4.36
C LEU A 119 11.76 10.42 5.69
N SER A 120 11.49 11.51 6.39
CA SER A 120 10.76 11.47 7.66
C SER A 120 9.29 11.15 7.47
N VAL A 121 8.66 11.69 6.43
CA VAL A 121 7.28 11.34 6.05
C VAL A 121 7.20 9.89 5.56
N ASP A 122 8.13 9.42 4.73
CA ASP A 122 8.16 8.02 4.27
C ASP A 122 8.42 7.06 5.44
N SER A 123 9.33 7.40 6.37
CA SER A 123 9.53 6.59 7.58
C SER A 123 8.27 6.49 8.44
N ALA A 124 7.45 7.54 8.51
CA ALA A 124 6.19 7.54 9.24
C ALA A 124 5.04 6.85 8.45
N PHE A 125 5.07 6.94 7.12
CA PHE A 125 4.05 6.44 6.20
C PHE A 125 4.65 5.62 5.04
N PRO A 126 5.31 4.50 5.35
CA PRO A 126 6.17 3.82 4.39
C PRO A 126 5.41 3.25 3.19
N GLY A 127 6.02 3.43 2.01
CA GLY A 127 5.51 2.91 0.73
C GLY A 127 4.40 3.76 0.10
N ARG A 128 4.11 4.93 0.68
CA ARG A 128 3.15 5.90 0.11
C ARG A 128 3.79 6.91 -0.82
N LEU A 129 5.10 7.12 -0.69
CA LEU A 129 5.85 8.06 -1.51
C LEU A 129 6.59 7.31 -2.63
N ASP A 130 6.68 7.90 -3.82
CA ASP A 130 7.44 7.44 -4.97
C ASP A 130 8.60 8.39 -5.35
N GLY A 131 8.77 9.48 -4.59
CA GLY A 131 9.83 10.47 -4.76
C GLY A 131 9.51 11.58 -5.75
N SER A 132 8.32 11.56 -6.38
CA SER A 132 7.86 12.59 -7.33
C SER A 132 6.93 13.63 -6.70
N GLU A 133 6.79 13.63 -5.37
CA GLU A 133 5.82 14.47 -4.67
C GLU A 133 6.16 15.94 -4.73
N THR A 134 5.12 16.72 -5.01
CA THR A 134 5.07 18.14 -4.71
C THR A 134 4.71 18.31 -3.24
N ILE A 135 5.63 18.91 -2.49
CA ILE A 135 5.45 19.18 -1.06
C ILE A 135 4.71 20.51 -0.94
N THR A 136 3.57 20.51 -0.27
CA THR A 136 2.83 21.72 0.06
C THR A 136 2.75 21.84 1.58
N ILE A 137 3.03 23.03 2.10
CA ILE A 137 2.97 23.28 3.54
C ILE A 137 1.85 24.25 3.84
N HIS A 138 1.06 23.98 4.89
CA HIS A 138 -0.01 24.87 5.33
C HIS A 138 0.47 25.78 6.46
N HIS A 139 0.25 27.07 6.27
CA HIS A 139 0.40 28.06 7.34
C HIS A 139 -0.85 28.07 8.21
N SER A 140 -0.92 27.17 9.19
CA SER A 140 -1.98 27.16 10.19
C SER A 140 -1.70 28.25 11.22
N SER A 141 -2.37 29.39 11.12
CA SER A 141 -2.39 30.40 12.20
C SER A 141 -3.26 29.97 13.40
N SER A 142 -4.03 28.87 13.28
CA SER A 142 -4.85 28.26 14.34
C SER A 142 -5.31 26.85 13.92
N PRO A 143 -5.40 25.87 14.84
CA PRO A 143 -5.92 24.53 14.53
C PRO A 143 -7.34 24.62 13.92
N GLY A 144 -7.47 24.27 12.63
CA GLY A 144 -8.75 24.26 11.90
C GLY A 144 -8.91 25.34 10.82
N ASP A 145 -7.95 26.25 10.63
CA ASP A 145 -8.02 27.28 9.58
C ASP A 145 -7.39 26.80 8.25
N ILE A 146 -8.12 25.95 7.52
CA ILE A 146 -7.69 25.32 6.24
C ILE A 146 -7.85 26.30 5.04
N ARG A 147 -7.89 27.61 5.27
CA ARG A 147 -8.29 28.60 4.25
C ARG A 147 -7.16 29.43 3.64
N LYS A 148 -5.91 29.27 4.09
CA LYS A 148 -4.77 29.99 3.50
C LYS A 148 -4.20 29.27 2.27
N PRO A 149 -3.60 30.03 1.33
CA PRO A 149 -3.13 29.47 0.07
C PRO A 149 -2.07 28.38 0.30
N ARG A 150 -2.25 27.30 -0.46
CA ARG A 150 -1.31 26.19 -0.62
C ARG A 150 -0.12 26.71 -1.41
N GLU A 151 1.03 26.85 -0.76
CA GLU A 151 2.25 27.18 -1.48
C GLU A 151 3.11 25.92 -1.66
N PRO A 152 3.37 25.48 -2.90
CA PRO A 152 4.28 24.39 -3.15
C PRO A 152 5.70 24.82 -2.77
N VAL A 153 6.38 23.98 -2.02
CA VAL A 153 7.75 24.19 -1.55
C VAL A 153 8.68 23.43 -2.48
N ALA A 154 9.38 24.19 -3.33
CA ALA A 154 10.20 23.62 -4.41
C ALA A 154 11.70 23.60 -4.08
N ALA A 155 12.13 24.29 -3.01
CA ALA A 155 13.53 24.39 -2.62
C ALA A 155 13.72 24.40 -1.09
N ASP A 156 14.89 23.94 -0.64
CA ASP A 156 15.24 23.90 0.79
C ASP A 156 15.18 25.28 1.44
N ASP A 157 15.60 26.35 0.74
CA ASP A 157 15.55 27.70 1.30
C ASP A 157 14.12 28.19 1.55
N GLN A 158 13.15 27.74 0.76
CA GLN A 158 11.73 28.05 1.01
C GLN A 158 11.24 27.30 2.24
N LEU A 159 11.59 26.01 2.39
CA LEU A 159 11.28 25.23 3.58
C LEU A 159 11.84 25.92 4.83
N ARG A 160 13.12 26.31 4.80
CA ARG A 160 13.79 26.99 5.92
C ARG A 160 13.13 28.32 6.27
N GLN A 161 12.74 29.12 5.27
CA GLN A 161 11.99 30.36 5.52
C GLN A 161 10.64 30.11 6.21
N ILE A 162 9.92 29.06 5.81
CA ILE A 162 8.65 28.67 6.43
C ILE A 162 8.87 28.22 7.88
N LEU A 163 9.86 27.37 8.13
CA LEU A 163 10.21 26.93 9.47
C LEU A 163 10.59 28.12 10.36
N TRP A 164 11.42 29.03 9.85
CA TRP A 164 11.78 30.26 10.56
C TRP A 164 10.59 31.14 10.87
N PHE A 165 9.68 31.35 9.91
CA PHE A 165 8.45 32.11 10.15
C PHE A 165 7.62 31.49 11.27
N ASN A 166 7.42 30.16 11.25
CA ASN A 166 6.65 29.45 12.26
C ASN A 166 7.29 29.54 13.65
N ILE A 167 8.62 29.40 13.75
CA ILE A 167 9.36 29.58 15.00
C ILE A 167 9.11 30.97 15.59
N HIS A 168 9.24 32.03 14.78
CA HIS A 168 9.01 33.41 15.24
C HIS A 168 7.54 33.68 15.60
N ALA A 169 6.61 32.95 15.00
CA ALA A 169 5.19 33.04 15.28
C ALA A 169 4.73 32.14 16.46
N GLY A 170 5.62 31.34 17.06
CA GLY A 170 5.28 30.39 18.13
C GLY A 170 4.43 29.21 17.65
N ILE A 171 4.51 28.87 16.35
CA ILE A 171 3.80 27.76 15.72
C ILE A 171 4.74 26.55 15.72
N HIS A 172 4.35 25.50 16.43
CA HIS A 172 5.16 24.27 16.56
C HIS A 172 4.62 23.11 15.71
N ASP A 173 3.40 23.22 15.20
CA ASP A 173 2.77 22.21 14.35
C ASP A 173 2.87 22.59 12.87
N LEU A 174 3.36 21.65 12.05
CA LEU A 174 3.45 21.79 10.60
C LEU A 174 2.50 20.80 9.92
N ILE A 175 1.54 21.29 9.15
CA ILE A 175 0.71 20.44 8.31
C ILE A 175 1.34 20.39 6.92
N VAL A 176 1.68 19.19 6.47
CA VAL A 176 2.34 18.93 5.18
C VAL A 176 1.40 18.08 4.32
N ASP A 177 1.06 18.58 3.14
CA ASP A 177 0.41 17.80 2.09
C ASP A 177 1.48 17.35 1.09
N MET A 178 1.58 16.04 0.91
CA MET A 178 2.42 15.42 -0.12
C MET A 178 1.53 15.10 -1.32
N GLU A 179 1.55 15.94 -2.35
CA GLU A 179 0.81 15.70 -3.59
C GLU A 179 1.74 15.01 -4.60
N THR A 180 1.59 13.69 -4.76
CA THR A 180 2.10 13.02 -5.96
C THR A 180 1.42 13.63 -7.18
N GLN A 181 2.18 14.04 -8.22
CA GLN A 181 1.53 14.35 -9.49
C GLN A 181 0.79 13.09 -9.93
N SER A 182 -0.52 13.21 -10.12
CA SER A 182 -1.38 12.10 -10.52
C SER A 182 -0.90 11.53 -11.87
N ARG A 183 0.02 10.57 -11.82
CA ARG A 183 0.51 9.83 -12.98
C ARG A 183 -0.67 9.03 -13.54
N ASN A 184 -0.83 9.02 -14.87
CA ASN A 184 -1.76 8.09 -15.48
C ASN A 184 -1.19 6.67 -15.32
N VAL A 185 -1.93 5.75 -14.71
CA VAL A 185 -1.46 4.38 -14.48
C VAL A 185 -1.14 3.64 -15.78
N ASP A 186 -1.72 4.06 -16.91
CA ASP A 186 -1.42 3.52 -18.24
C ASP A 186 0.01 3.83 -18.71
N SER A 187 0.71 4.76 -18.04
CA SER A 187 2.08 5.18 -18.37
C SER A 187 3.16 4.37 -17.66
N TYR A 188 2.79 3.43 -16.77
CA TYR A 188 3.77 2.58 -16.09
C TYR A 188 4.40 1.58 -17.05
N THR A 189 5.72 1.46 -16.99
CA THR A 189 6.50 0.44 -17.70
C THR A 189 7.01 -0.64 -16.74
N ILE A 190 7.47 -1.78 -17.27
CA ILE A 190 8.10 -2.85 -16.46
C ILE A 190 9.31 -2.31 -15.67
N ALA A 191 10.07 -1.37 -16.24
CA ALA A 191 11.18 -0.73 -15.55
C ALA A 191 10.72 0.13 -14.36
N ASP A 192 9.59 0.85 -14.50
CA ASP A 192 9.02 1.65 -13.40
C ASP A 192 8.56 0.76 -12.25
N VAL A 193 7.80 -0.30 -12.55
CA VAL A 193 7.33 -1.22 -11.50
C VAL A 193 8.48 -2.03 -10.89
N ASN A 194 9.59 -2.25 -11.60
CA ASN A 194 10.77 -2.85 -10.99
C ASN A 194 11.46 -1.91 -10.01
N LYS A 195 11.48 -0.60 -10.26
CA LYS A 195 11.97 0.37 -9.27
C LYS A 195 11.10 0.38 -8.01
N LEU A 196 9.78 0.24 -8.19
CA LEU A 196 8.82 0.24 -7.09
C LEU A 196 8.86 -1.04 -6.24
N TYR A 197 9.06 -2.20 -6.87
CA TYR A 197 8.88 -3.50 -6.22
C TYR A 197 10.13 -4.36 -6.14
N ALA A 198 11.23 -3.92 -6.75
CA ALA A 198 12.53 -4.59 -6.74
C ALA A 198 12.46 -6.10 -7.07
N PHE A 199 11.65 -6.48 -8.06
CA PHE A 199 11.46 -7.90 -8.40
C PHE A 199 12.61 -8.49 -9.24
N ALA A 200 13.41 -7.65 -9.90
CA ALA A 200 14.55 -8.04 -10.70
C ALA A 200 15.77 -7.14 -10.43
N SER A 201 16.97 -7.74 -10.46
CA SER A 201 18.24 -7.00 -10.31
C SER A 201 18.70 -6.30 -11.60
N SER A 202 18.01 -6.53 -12.73
CA SER A 202 18.35 -5.93 -14.03
C SER A 202 17.91 -4.46 -14.09
N HIS A 203 18.71 -3.62 -14.77
CA HIS A 203 18.36 -2.22 -15.05
C HIS A 203 17.39 -2.07 -16.23
N GLN A 204 17.20 -3.12 -17.02
CA GLN A 204 16.20 -3.23 -18.08
C GLN A 204 15.47 -4.57 -17.93
N PRO A 205 14.54 -4.66 -16.97
CA PRO A 205 13.77 -5.87 -16.76
C PRO A 205 12.73 -6.07 -17.87
N ILE A 206 12.49 -7.33 -18.21
CA ILE A 206 11.46 -7.77 -19.15
C ILE A 206 10.39 -8.59 -18.44
N LEU A 207 9.23 -8.83 -19.08
CA LEU A 207 8.13 -9.56 -18.46
C LEU A 207 8.53 -10.94 -17.92
N SER A 208 9.45 -11.65 -18.58
CA SER A 208 9.91 -12.98 -18.16
C SER A 208 10.77 -12.98 -16.90
N ASP A 209 11.26 -11.82 -16.46
CA ASP A 209 12.02 -11.66 -15.21
C ASP A 209 11.10 -11.68 -13.98
N LEU A 210 9.78 -11.47 -14.17
CA LEU A 210 8.82 -11.52 -13.08
C LEU A 210 8.69 -12.96 -12.51
N PRO A 211 8.48 -13.09 -11.19
CA PRO A 211 8.24 -14.39 -10.57
C PRO A 211 7.06 -15.13 -11.22
N SER A 212 7.23 -16.43 -11.49
CA SER A 212 6.15 -17.22 -12.09
C SER A 212 5.00 -17.43 -11.11
N LEU A 213 3.78 -17.28 -11.61
CA LEU A 213 2.61 -17.94 -11.04
C LEU A 213 2.87 -19.45 -11.02
N THR A 214 2.64 -20.08 -9.87
CA THR A 214 2.68 -21.55 -9.78
C THR A 214 1.64 -22.12 -10.75
N PRO A 215 2.00 -23.09 -11.61
CA PRO A 215 1.05 -23.75 -12.49
C PRO A 215 -0.09 -24.30 -11.63
N MET A 216 -1.27 -23.74 -11.80
CA MET A 216 -2.44 -24.21 -11.10
C MET A 216 -2.99 -25.41 -11.86
N GLU A 217 -3.10 -26.56 -11.19
CA GLU A 217 -3.82 -27.71 -11.76
C GLU A 217 -5.21 -27.25 -12.22
N HIS A 218 -5.63 -27.71 -13.40
CA HIS A 218 -6.93 -27.36 -13.96
C HIS A 218 -8.03 -27.68 -12.96
N THR A 219 -8.85 -26.69 -12.61
CA THR A 219 -10.05 -26.96 -11.82
C THR A 219 -10.95 -27.88 -12.64
N PRO A 220 -11.28 -29.08 -12.15
CA PRO A 220 -12.15 -29.98 -12.87
C PRO A 220 -13.51 -29.31 -13.07
N LEU A 221 -13.95 -29.14 -14.33
CA LEU A 221 -15.24 -28.55 -14.70
C LEU A 221 -16.40 -29.54 -14.49
N ASN A 222 -16.34 -30.33 -13.42
CA ASN A 222 -17.10 -31.57 -13.30
C ASN A 222 -18.56 -31.33 -12.96
N SER A 223 -18.90 -30.16 -12.41
CA SER A 223 -20.26 -29.82 -12.02
C SER A 223 -21.11 -29.41 -13.22
N ASP A 224 -22.38 -29.83 -13.24
CA ASP A 224 -23.32 -29.51 -14.32
C ASP A 224 -23.53 -28.00 -14.50
N LYS A 225 -23.36 -27.21 -13.43
CA LYS A 225 -23.44 -25.73 -13.51
C LYS A 225 -22.26 -25.16 -14.30
N ARG A 226 -21.03 -25.64 -14.05
CA ARG A 226 -19.82 -25.20 -14.75
C ARG A 226 -19.83 -25.59 -16.22
N LYS A 227 -20.21 -26.84 -16.53
CA LYS A 227 -20.37 -27.31 -17.92
C LYS A 227 -21.39 -26.48 -18.70
N ARG A 228 -22.58 -26.27 -18.13
CA ARG A 228 -23.61 -25.43 -18.75
C ARG A 228 -23.13 -24.00 -19.02
N SER A 229 -22.38 -23.40 -18.09
CA SER A 229 -21.84 -22.05 -18.30
C SER A 229 -20.78 -22.02 -19.42
N LEU A 230 -19.93 -23.04 -19.50
CA LEU A 230 -18.95 -23.18 -20.59
C LEU A 230 -19.60 -23.40 -21.96
N ASP A 231 -20.66 -24.21 -22.03
CA ASP A 231 -21.42 -24.43 -23.27
C ASP A 231 -22.03 -23.09 -23.75
N GLN A 232 -22.66 -22.34 -22.84
CA GLN A 232 -23.21 -21.02 -23.15
C GLN A 232 -22.14 -20.01 -23.56
N LEU A 233 -20.96 -20.02 -22.91
CA LEU A 233 -19.82 -19.22 -23.33
C LEU A 233 -19.42 -19.58 -24.77
N SER A 234 -19.30 -20.87 -25.06
CA SER A 234 -18.91 -21.36 -26.38
C SER A 234 -19.91 -20.93 -27.46
N ASP A 235 -21.21 -21.02 -27.19
CA ASP A 235 -22.26 -20.59 -28.12
C ASP A 235 -22.22 -19.07 -28.37
N GLU A 236 -21.96 -18.28 -27.33
CA GLU A 236 -21.83 -16.84 -27.43
C GLU A 236 -20.60 -16.42 -28.24
N LEU A 237 -19.44 -17.02 -27.96
CA LEU A 237 -18.19 -16.74 -28.69
C LEU A 237 -18.29 -17.17 -30.17
N GLU A 238 -18.92 -18.31 -30.46
CA GLU A 238 -19.18 -18.76 -31.83
C GLU A 238 -20.12 -17.79 -32.57
N SER A 239 -21.15 -17.29 -31.88
CA SER A 239 -22.07 -16.29 -32.45
C SER A 239 -21.35 -14.99 -32.77
N ARG A 240 -20.50 -14.48 -31.86
CA ARG A 240 -19.68 -13.30 -32.08
C ARG A 240 -18.69 -13.50 -33.22
N LYS A 241 -18.04 -14.66 -33.30
CA LYS A 241 -17.14 -15.03 -34.39
C LYS A 241 -17.86 -14.97 -35.74
N LYS A 242 -19.04 -15.56 -35.86
CA LYS A 242 -19.85 -15.55 -37.10
C LYS A 242 -20.33 -14.15 -37.50
N ALA A 243 -20.61 -13.29 -36.52
CA ALA A 243 -21.08 -11.94 -36.75
C ALA A 243 -19.96 -10.96 -37.18
N ARG A 244 -18.68 -11.35 -37.11
CA ARG A 244 -17.56 -10.49 -37.50
C ARG A 244 -17.06 -10.81 -38.91
N HIS A 245 -16.74 -9.74 -39.64
CA HIS A 245 -16.11 -9.84 -40.95
C HIS A 245 -14.60 -10.10 -40.86
N ASP A 246 -13.94 -9.60 -39.81
CA ASP A 246 -12.50 -9.75 -39.58
C ASP A 246 -12.21 -10.02 -38.10
N LEU A 247 -11.55 -11.14 -37.81
CA LEU A 247 -11.12 -11.52 -36.46
C LEU A 247 -9.83 -10.81 -36.04
N SER A 248 -9.08 -10.24 -36.99
CA SER A 248 -7.89 -9.44 -36.74
C SER A 248 -8.22 -7.98 -36.37
N ASP A 249 -9.44 -7.51 -36.70
CA ASP A 249 -9.93 -6.24 -36.20
C ASP A 249 -10.05 -6.33 -34.67
N SER A 250 -9.50 -5.35 -33.97
CA SER A 250 -9.36 -5.37 -32.52
C SER A 250 -10.49 -4.67 -31.78
N ASN A 251 -11.43 -4.03 -32.48
CA ASN A 251 -12.50 -3.25 -31.86
C ASN A 251 -13.62 -4.09 -31.21
N GLY A 252 -13.81 -5.33 -31.65
CA GLY A 252 -14.77 -6.26 -31.05
C GLY A 252 -14.21 -7.11 -29.90
N LEU A 253 -12.90 -7.06 -29.64
CA LEU A 253 -12.22 -7.91 -28.67
C LEU A 253 -12.67 -7.71 -27.20
N PRO A 254 -12.99 -6.47 -26.73
CA PRO A 254 -13.56 -6.28 -25.40
C PRO A 254 -14.80 -7.13 -25.13
N ASN A 255 -15.62 -7.34 -26.17
CA ASN A 255 -16.84 -8.12 -26.04
C ASN A 255 -16.56 -9.62 -25.85
N PHE A 256 -15.47 -10.15 -26.41
CA PHE A 256 -15.06 -11.54 -26.17
C PHE A 256 -14.59 -11.69 -24.73
N THR A 257 -13.71 -10.81 -24.26
CA THR A 257 -13.26 -10.79 -22.86
C THR A 257 -14.44 -10.67 -21.89
N TYR A 258 -15.38 -9.77 -22.16
CA TYR A 258 -16.57 -9.60 -21.34
C TYR A 258 -17.44 -10.88 -21.28
N SER A 259 -17.58 -11.62 -22.40
CA SER A 259 -18.28 -12.92 -22.40
C SER A 259 -17.65 -13.91 -21.41
N PHE A 260 -16.31 -14.00 -21.35
CA PHE A 260 -15.64 -14.84 -20.34
C PHE A 260 -16.01 -14.38 -18.93
N LEU A 261 -15.82 -13.10 -18.62
CA LEU A 261 -16.04 -12.56 -17.29
C LEU A 261 -17.48 -12.75 -16.82
N VAL A 262 -18.48 -12.45 -17.66
CA VAL A 262 -19.90 -12.63 -17.34
C VAL A 262 -20.23 -14.09 -17.04
N ARG A 263 -19.75 -15.02 -17.88
CA ARG A 263 -20.02 -16.45 -17.70
C ARG A 263 -19.39 -17.00 -16.43
N VAL A 264 -18.23 -16.49 -16.03
CA VAL A 264 -17.64 -16.81 -14.73
C VAL A 264 -18.43 -16.18 -13.58
N ALA A 265 -18.77 -14.89 -13.66
CA ALA A 265 -19.49 -14.18 -12.59
C ALA A 265 -20.86 -14.81 -12.28
N VAL A 266 -21.57 -15.33 -13.30
CA VAL A 266 -22.83 -16.07 -13.12
C VAL A 266 -22.66 -17.34 -12.27
N LEU A 267 -21.48 -17.98 -12.28
CA LEU A 267 -21.24 -19.12 -11.40
C LEU A 267 -21.26 -18.70 -9.91
N PHE A 268 -20.89 -17.44 -9.65
CA PHE A 268 -20.81 -16.81 -8.33
C PHE A 268 -21.86 -15.70 -8.16
N GLU A 269 -23.03 -15.85 -8.77
CA GLU A 269 -24.05 -14.80 -8.87
C GLU A 269 -24.49 -14.18 -7.54
N ASN A 270 -24.35 -14.88 -6.41
CA ASN A 270 -24.69 -14.35 -5.09
C ASN A 270 -23.56 -13.49 -4.49
N ASN A 271 -22.32 -13.67 -4.96
CA ASN A 271 -21.12 -13.10 -4.35
C ASN A 271 -20.47 -12.03 -5.22
N LEU A 272 -20.53 -12.17 -6.55
CA LEU A 272 -19.74 -11.37 -7.48
C LEU A 272 -20.59 -10.50 -8.42
N MET A 273 -20.07 -9.33 -8.76
CA MET A 273 -20.57 -8.45 -9.83
C MET A 273 -19.42 -7.92 -10.67
N ILE A 274 -19.73 -7.45 -11.89
CA ILE A 274 -18.75 -6.84 -12.81
C ILE A 274 -19.09 -5.36 -12.94
N ASP A 275 -18.07 -4.52 -12.93
CA ASP A 275 -18.14 -3.10 -13.26
C ASP A 275 -17.27 -2.80 -14.48
N GLU A 276 -17.80 -2.00 -15.39
CA GLU A 276 -17.08 -1.54 -16.58
C GLU A 276 -16.46 -0.18 -16.27
N LYS A 277 -15.18 0.03 -16.59
CA LYS A 277 -14.53 1.35 -16.41
C LYS A 277 -14.52 1.85 -14.96
N LYS A 278 -14.21 0.96 -14.01
CA LYS A 278 -14.00 1.37 -12.62
C LYS A 278 -12.80 2.32 -12.54
N LEU A 279 -13.02 3.52 -12.00
CA LEU A 279 -11.94 4.43 -11.65
C LEU A 279 -11.25 3.94 -10.39
N ILE A 280 -9.96 3.65 -10.50
CA ILE A 280 -9.08 3.45 -9.35
C ILE A 280 -8.24 4.72 -9.21
N GLN A 281 -8.36 5.36 -8.05
CA GLN A 281 -7.73 6.63 -7.72
C GLN A 281 -6.86 6.44 -6.48
N GLU A 282 -5.58 6.78 -6.62
CA GLU A 282 -4.53 6.28 -5.73
C GLU A 282 -3.46 7.36 -5.49
N PRO A 283 -2.55 7.15 -4.52
CA PRO A 283 -1.31 7.93 -4.42
C PRO A 283 -0.40 7.74 -5.64
N ARG A 284 -0.38 6.53 -6.24
CA ARG A 284 0.51 6.16 -7.36
C ARG A 284 -0.04 6.50 -8.74
N GLY A 285 -1.24 7.08 -8.80
CA GLY A 285 -1.84 7.50 -10.05
C GLY A 285 -3.35 7.35 -10.10
N LYS A 286 -3.90 7.59 -11.29
CA LYS A 286 -5.32 7.37 -11.58
C LYS A 286 -5.47 6.67 -12.91
N GLY A 287 -6.43 5.75 -12.99
CA GLY A 287 -6.86 5.19 -14.25
C GLY A 287 -8.11 4.34 -14.15
N LEU A 288 -8.70 4.10 -15.31
CA LEU A 288 -9.88 3.27 -15.46
C LEU A 288 -9.42 1.83 -15.74
N THR A 289 -9.99 0.85 -15.04
CA THR A 289 -9.88 -0.55 -15.45
C THR A 289 -10.85 -0.82 -16.60
N ASP A 290 -10.54 -1.67 -17.57
CA ASP A 290 -11.55 -2.05 -18.56
C ASP A 290 -12.71 -2.81 -17.90
N PHE A 291 -12.38 -3.81 -17.07
CA PHE A 291 -13.36 -4.51 -16.23
C PHE A 291 -12.84 -4.75 -14.83
N SER A 292 -13.73 -4.67 -13.84
CA SER A 292 -13.45 -5.02 -12.45
C SER A 292 -14.45 -6.07 -11.96
N VAL A 293 -13.96 -7.12 -11.33
CA VAL A 293 -14.78 -8.10 -10.59
C VAL A 293 -14.80 -7.70 -9.13
N MET A 294 -15.99 -7.50 -8.57
CA MET A 294 -16.19 -6.96 -7.22
C MET A 294 -17.11 -7.84 -6.41
N SER A 295 -17.05 -7.71 -5.08
CA SER A 295 -18.05 -8.30 -4.19
C SER A 295 -19.40 -7.59 -4.32
N LYS A 296 -20.48 -8.37 -4.33
CA LYS A 296 -21.86 -7.85 -4.21
C LYS A 296 -22.19 -7.36 -2.81
N HIS A 297 -21.48 -7.84 -1.81
CA HIS A 297 -21.72 -7.47 -0.40
C HIS A 297 -21.07 -6.14 -0.05
N ASP A 298 -20.04 -5.74 -0.80
CA ASP A 298 -19.40 -4.43 -0.69
C ASP A 298 -18.69 -4.10 -2.00
N SER A 299 -19.21 -3.10 -2.72
CA SER A 299 -18.72 -2.67 -4.04
C SER A 299 -17.36 -1.96 -3.99
N SER A 300 -16.82 -1.69 -2.81
CA SER A 300 -15.43 -1.27 -2.64
C SER A 300 -14.44 -2.43 -2.56
N HIS A 301 -14.92 -3.67 -2.40
CA HIS A 301 -14.10 -4.87 -2.49
C HIS A 301 -13.93 -5.32 -3.94
N ILE A 302 -12.94 -4.73 -4.60
CA ILE A 302 -12.47 -5.17 -5.92
C ILE A 302 -11.58 -6.40 -5.72
N LEU A 303 -11.89 -7.48 -6.42
CA LEU A 303 -11.20 -8.77 -6.32
C LEU A 303 -10.25 -8.97 -7.50
N ALA A 304 -10.71 -8.67 -8.71
CA ALA A 304 -9.88 -8.77 -9.90
C ALA A 304 -10.07 -7.59 -10.84
N VAL A 305 -9.02 -7.24 -11.57
CA VAL A 305 -9.03 -6.15 -12.55
C VAL A 305 -8.49 -6.66 -13.88
N THR A 306 -9.22 -6.34 -14.96
CA THR A 306 -8.87 -6.74 -16.33
C THR A 306 -8.47 -5.50 -17.12
N GLN A 307 -7.34 -5.62 -17.81
CA GLN A 307 -6.83 -4.63 -18.74
C GLN A 307 -6.82 -5.21 -20.15
N ILE A 308 -7.50 -4.53 -21.06
CA ILE A 308 -7.47 -4.86 -22.48
C ILE A 308 -6.29 -4.12 -23.09
N LYS A 309 -5.37 -4.90 -23.68
CA LYS A 309 -4.24 -4.35 -24.44
C LYS A 309 -4.28 -4.92 -25.84
N LYS A 310 -3.70 -4.17 -26.78
CA LYS A 310 -3.60 -4.55 -28.19
C LYS A 310 -2.12 -4.54 -28.57
N ASN A 311 -1.75 -5.37 -29.54
CA ASN A 311 -0.37 -5.45 -30.07
C ASN A 311 0.65 -5.78 -28.95
N GLN A 312 1.87 -5.23 -29.04
CA GLN A 312 2.97 -5.41 -28.08
C GLN A 312 2.75 -4.72 -26.71
N GLY A 313 1.58 -4.11 -26.45
CA GLY A 313 1.30 -3.37 -25.21
C GLY A 313 1.00 -4.23 -23.98
N PHE A 314 1.28 -5.55 -24.02
CA PHE A 314 1.04 -6.44 -22.89
C PHE A 314 1.94 -6.12 -21.70
N GLU A 315 3.21 -5.77 -21.92
CA GLU A 315 4.14 -5.43 -20.85
C GLU A 315 3.67 -4.18 -20.08
N ASP A 316 3.28 -3.12 -20.81
CA ASP A 316 2.69 -1.92 -20.22
C ASP A 316 1.37 -2.23 -19.49
N GLY A 317 0.57 -3.15 -20.04
CA GLY A 317 -0.64 -3.61 -19.38
C GLY A 317 -0.39 -4.37 -18.09
N VAL A 318 0.65 -5.20 -18.04
CA VAL A 318 1.04 -5.90 -16.82
C VAL A 318 1.55 -4.90 -15.79
N ALA A 319 2.41 -3.95 -16.19
CA ALA A 319 2.91 -2.91 -15.29
C ALA A 319 1.76 -2.06 -14.70
N GLN A 320 0.85 -1.59 -15.55
CA GLN A 320 -0.38 -0.90 -15.12
C GLN A 320 -1.20 -1.74 -14.13
N ASN A 321 -1.43 -3.01 -14.48
CA ASN A 321 -2.25 -3.92 -13.69
C ASN A 321 -1.62 -4.17 -12.30
N MET A 322 -0.29 -4.30 -12.22
CA MET A 322 0.43 -4.47 -10.95
C MET A 322 0.18 -3.33 -9.96
N VAL A 323 0.27 -2.08 -10.43
CA VAL A 323 0.05 -0.90 -9.57
C VAL A 323 -1.38 -0.86 -9.06
N GLN A 324 -2.36 -1.09 -9.95
CA GLN A 324 -3.77 -1.14 -9.58
C GLN A 324 -4.07 -2.29 -8.59
N LEU A 325 -3.46 -3.46 -8.78
CA LEU A 325 -3.64 -4.61 -7.88
C LEU A 325 -3.07 -4.37 -6.48
N GLU A 326 -1.94 -3.66 -6.39
CA GLU A 326 -1.39 -3.26 -5.09
C GLU A 326 -2.37 -2.36 -4.35
N GLU A 327 -2.88 -1.31 -5.01
CA GLU A 327 -3.75 -0.34 -4.37
C GLU A 327 -5.04 -0.97 -3.87
N ILE A 328 -5.73 -1.75 -4.71
CA ILE A 328 -6.96 -2.44 -4.27
C ILE A 328 -6.66 -3.38 -3.09
N SER A 329 -5.46 -3.98 -3.04
CA SER A 329 -5.07 -4.84 -1.92
C SER A 329 -4.85 -4.03 -0.65
N ARG A 330 -4.19 -2.86 -0.73
CA ARG A 330 -3.97 -1.94 0.40
C ARG A 330 -5.29 -1.39 0.96
N GLU A 331 -6.18 -0.92 0.10
CA GLU A 331 -7.46 -0.35 0.51
C GLU A 331 -8.35 -1.40 1.21
N ARG A 332 -8.38 -2.63 0.71
CA ARG A 332 -9.06 -3.74 1.38
C ARG A 332 -8.45 -4.06 2.73
N GLY A 333 -7.11 -4.08 2.82
CA GLY A 333 -6.39 -4.27 4.08
C GLY A 333 -6.79 -3.26 5.15
N ARG A 334 -6.87 -1.98 4.76
CA ARG A 334 -7.26 -0.88 5.64
C ARG A 334 -8.70 -1.00 6.16
N LYS A 335 -9.62 -1.51 5.34
CA LYS A 335 -11.04 -1.65 5.68
C LYS A 335 -11.35 -2.91 6.46
N GLN A 336 -10.73 -4.03 6.10
CA GLN A 336 -11.07 -5.32 6.67
C GLN A 336 -10.16 -5.72 7.82
N GLY A 337 -8.94 -5.18 7.93
CA GLY A 337 -7.94 -5.65 8.90
C GLY A 337 -7.45 -7.07 8.61
N ILE A 338 -7.41 -7.45 7.33
CA ILE A 338 -6.89 -8.75 6.87
C ILE A 338 -5.43 -8.55 6.48
N ASP A 339 -4.56 -9.42 7.00
CA ASP A 339 -3.11 -9.29 6.88
C ASP A 339 -2.50 -9.94 5.63
N ASP A 340 -3.17 -10.92 5.00
CA ASP A 340 -2.75 -11.55 3.74
C ASP A 340 -3.84 -11.40 2.67
N LEU A 341 -3.61 -10.49 1.72
CA LEU A 341 -4.55 -10.19 0.66
C LEU A 341 -3.95 -10.51 -0.70
N ALA A 342 -4.59 -11.43 -1.41
CA ALA A 342 -4.33 -11.68 -2.82
C ALA A 342 -5.33 -10.91 -3.69
N SER A 343 -4.86 -10.38 -4.82
CA SER A 343 -5.68 -9.84 -5.91
C SER A 343 -5.19 -10.38 -7.23
N TYR A 344 -6.09 -10.53 -8.20
CA TYR A 344 -5.75 -11.08 -9.50
C TYR A 344 -6.02 -10.13 -10.66
N GLY A 345 -5.10 -10.15 -11.59
CA GLY A 345 -5.09 -9.34 -12.79
C GLY A 345 -5.23 -10.18 -14.04
N ILE A 346 -5.89 -9.63 -15.05
CA ILE A 346 -5.93 -10.20 -16.39
C ILE A 346 -5.48 -9.11 -17.36
N VAL A 347 -4.48 -9.40 -18.20
CA VAL A 347 -4.09 -8.53 -19.31
C VAL A 347 -4.28 -9.30 -20.59
N THR A 348 -5.16 -8.81 -21.48
CA THR A 348 -5.57 -9.62 -22.63
C THR A 348 -6.03 -8.80 -23.83
N ASP A 349 -5.90 -9.38 -25.03
CA ASP A 349 -6.59 -8.93 -26.24
C ASP A 349 -7.73 -9.89 -26.63
N ALA A 350 -8.20 -10.72 -25.70
CA ALA A 350 -9.12 -11.84 -25.87
C ALA A 350 -8.58 -13.07 -26.63
N GLN A 351 -7.40 -13.01 -27.25
CA GLN A 351 -6.70 -14.17 -27.82
C GLN A 351 -5.53 -14.58 -26.95
N GLU A 352 -4.71 -13.63 -26.52
CA GLU A 352 -3.58 -13.80 -25.61
C GLU A 352 -3.99 -13.33 -24.20
N TRP A 353 -3.78 -14.18 -23.19
CA TRP A 353 -4.22 -13.93 -21.82
C TRP A 353 -3.05 -14.10 -20.86
N HIS A 354 -2.66 -12.98 -20.26
CA HIS A 354 -1.68 -12.92 -19.19
C HIS A 354 -2.38 -12.76 -17.85
N PHE A 355 -1.93 -13.53 -16.85
CA PHE A 355 -2.47 -13.48 -15.50
C PHE A 355 -1.45 -12.89 -14.55
N VAL A 356 -1.90 -12.03 -13.64
CA VAL A 356 -1.08 -11.39 -12.61
C VAL A 356 -1.66 -11.73 -11.25
N GLU A 357 -0.84 -12.14 -10.30
CA GLU A 357 -1.19 -12.24 -8.89
C GLU A 357 -0.41 -11.19 -8.12
N CYS A 358 -1.10 -10.41 -7.30
CA CYS A 358 -0.49 -9.54 -6.32
C CYS A 358 -0.85 -10.03 -4.93
N LYS A 359 0.15 -10.35 -4.11
CA LYS A 359 -0.03 -10.66 -2.69
C LYS A 359 0.62 -9.58 -1.84
N LEU A 360 -0.15 -9.06 -0.90
CA LEU A 360 0.32 -8.09 0.06
C LEU A 360 0.25 -8.68 1.47
N ASP A 361 1.41 -8.72 2.14
CA ASP A 361 1.52 -9.02 3.56
C ASP A 361 1.58 -7.67 4.29
N LEU A 362 0.56 -7.37 5.08
CA LEU A 362 0.42 -6.11 5.81
C LEU A 362 1.05 -6.17 7.22
N THR A 363 1.48 -7.36 7.68
CA THR A 363 2.14 -7.52 8.99
C THR A 363 3.57 -6.99 8.99
N THR A 364 4.23 -7.09 7.84
CA THR A 364 5.51 -6.47 7.55
C THR A 364 5.20 -5.38 6.54
N VAL A 365 5.73 -4.16 6.70
CA VAL A 365 5.54 -3.06 5.73
C VAL A 365 6.25 -3.42 4.41
N SER A 366 5.74 -4.44 3.72
CA SER A 366 6.44 -5.13 2.65
C SER A 366 5.91 -4.67 1.31
N THR A 367 6.82 -4.61 0.35
CA THR A 367 6.51 -4.44 -1.07
C THR A 367 5.62 -5.58 -1.54
N PRO A 368 4.60 -5.31 -2.40
CA PRO A 368 3.73 -6.35 -2.90
C PRO A 368 4.53 -7.44 -3.62
N LYS A 369 4.19 -8.70 -3.33
CA LYS A 369 4.74 -9.88 -4.00
C LYS A 369 3.91 -10.15 -5.24
N VAL A 370 4.43 -9.74 -6.40
CA VAL A 370 3.77 -9.96 -7.68
C VAL A 370 4.28 -11.23 -8.36
N ARG A 371 3.37 -11.98 -8.97
CA ARG A 371 3.68 -13.12 -9.86
C ARG A 371 2.91 -13.00 -11.17
N THR A 372 3.47 -13.52 -12.26
CA THR A 372 2.82 -13.49 -13.58
C THR A 372 2.85 -14.85 -14.27
N SER A 373 1.96 -15.04 -15.25
CA SER A 373 2.01 -16.20 -16.13
C SER A 373 3.23 -16.08 -17.05
N LYS A 374 4.19 -17.01 -16.95
CA LYS A 374 5.40 -17.02 -17.79
C LYS A 374 5.13 -17.15 -19.29
N VAL A 375 4.06 -17.86 -19.63
CA VAL A 375 3.59 -18.03 -21.00
C VAL A 375 2.11 -17.66 -20.99
N PRO A 376 1.65 -16.81 -21.91
CA PRO A 376 0.25 -16.49 -22.00
C PRO A 376 -0.58 -17.71 -22.39
N MET A 377 -1.83 -17.73 -21.93
CA MET A 377 -2.81 -18.68 -22.44
C MET A 377 -3.37 -18.13 -23.75
N ILE A 378 -3.43 -18.98 -24.79
CA ILE A 378 -3.83 -18.56 -26.14
C ILE A 378 -5.17 -19.20 -26.50
N VAL A 379 -6.08 -18.41 -27.08
CA VAL A 379 -7.24 -18.87 -27.85
C VAL A 379 -7.11 -18.42 -29.29
N ASN A 380 -6.89 -19.38 -30.18
CA ASN A 380 -6.89 -19.14 -31.61
C ASN A 380 -8.29 -19.45 -32.17
N PHE A 381 -9.13 -18.42 -32.31
CA PHE A 381 -10.50 -18.58 -32.84
C PHE A 381 -10.56 -19.11 -34.29
N SER A 382 -9.43 -19.16 -35.02
CA SER A 382 -9.33 -19.79 -36.33
C SER A 382 -9.02 -21.29 -36.28
N SER A 383 -8.54 -21.79 -35.13
CA SER A 383 -8.25 -23.20 -34.88
C SER A 383 -9.53 -24.03 -34.69
N LYS A 384 -9.44 -25.35 -34.88
CA LYS A 384 -10.51 -26.29 -34.45
C LYS A 384 -10.53 -26.52 -32.94
N GLU A 385 -9.40 -26.25 -32.28
CA GLU A 385 -9.20 -26.46 -30.84
C GLU A 385 -9.64 -25.27 -29.98
N TRP A 386 -10.14 -24.18 -30.57
CA TRP A 386 -10.46 -22.93 -29.88
C TRP A 386 -11.40 -23.10 -28.67
N LYS A 387 -12.30 -24.10 -28.73
CA LYS A 387 -13.19 -24.45 -27.61
C LYS A 387 -12.44 -25.02 -26.41
N LYS A 388 -11.44 -25.86 -26.65
CA LYS A 388 -10.58 -26.43 -25.60
C LYS A 388 -9.66 -25.37 -25.00
N GLU A 389 -9.16 -24.46 -25.84
CA GLU A 389 -8.39 -23.29 -25.41
C GLU A 389 -9.25 -22.36 -24.53
N THR A 390 -10.50 -22.11 -24.96
CA THR A 390 -11.52 -21.36 -24.21
C THR A 390 -11.83 -22.04 -22.87
N GLU A 391 -12.03 -23.35 -22.86
CA GLU A 391 -12.26 -24.14 -21.64
C GLU A 391 -11.11 -23.96 -20.64
N SER A 392 -9.87 -24.01 -21.14
CA SER A 392 -8.67 -23.85 -20.31
C SER A 392 -8.63 -22.47 -19.65
N ILE A 393 -8.87 -21.40 -20.41
CA ILE A 393 -8.88 -20.02 -19.88
C ILE A 393 -10.05 -19.81 -18.92
N PHE A 394 -11.24 -20.26 -19.29
CA PHE A 394 -12.45 -20.18 -18.45
C PHE A 394 -12.24 -20.88 -17.10
N GLY A 395 -11.68 -22.10 -17.12
CA GLY A 395 -11.34 -22.84 -15.91
C GLY A 395 -10.29 -22.13 -15.05
N HIS A 396 -9.30 -21.47 -15.67
CA HIS A 396 -8.30 -20.69 -14.95
C HIS A 396 -8.91 -19.48 -14.23
N ILE A 397 -9.78 -18.71 -14.92
CA ILE A 397 -10.46 -17.55 -14.31
C ILE A 397 -11.36 -18.00 -13.14
N ILE A 398 -12.11 -19.10 -13.30
CA ILE A 398 -12.91 -19.68 -12.20
C ILE A 398 -12.03 -19.97 -10.98
N ARG A 399 -10.87 -20.59 -11.20
CA ARG A 399 -9.97 -20.97 -10.09
C ARG A 399 -9.43 -19.77 -9.35
N LEU A 400 -9.03 -18.72 -10.08
CA LEU A 400 -8.58 -17.46 -9.47
C LEU A 400 -9.68 -16.90 -8.56
N LEU A 401 -10.92 -16.82 -9.06
CA LEU A 401 -12.05 -16.29 -8.28
C LEU A 401 -12.50 -17.20 -7.12
N ASP A 402 -12.48 -18.52 -7.29
CA ASP A 402 -12.74 -19.50 -6.20
C ASP A 402 -11.82 -19.20 -5.01
N GLN A 403 -10.50 -19.08 -5.27
CA GLN A 403 -9.51 -18.81 -4.22
C GLN A 403 -9.75 -17.48 -3.50
N MET A 404 -10.24 -16.46 -4.21
CA MET A 404 -10.55 -15.16 -3.60
C MET A 404 -11.76 -15.24 -2.68
N ILE A 405 -12.80 -15.94 -3.13
CA ILE A 405 -14.04 -16.09 -2.37
C ILE A 405 -13.80 -16.92 -1.11
N GLU A 406 -13.07 -18.03 -1.21
CA GLU A 406 -12.72 -18.88 -0.04
C GLU A 406 -12.03 -18.06 1.05
N ARG A 407 -10.98 -17.29 0.69
CA ARG A 407 -10.25 -16.43 1.62
C ARG A 407 -11.10 -15.32 2.24
N THR A 408 -12.05 -14.79 1.48
CA THR A 408 -12.99 -13.77 1.99
C THR A 408 -14.03 -14.37 2.95
N SER A 409 -14.44 -15.63 2.71
CA SER A 409 -15.45 -16.33 3.49
C SER A 409 -14.91 -16.83 4.83
N ASP A 410 -13.68 -17.34 4.85
CA ASP A 410 -12.99 -17.78 6.07
C ASP A 410 -12.86 -16.63 7.08
N TYR A 411 -12.64 -15.40 6.58
CA TYR A 411 -12.56 -14.22 7.43
C TYR A 411 -13.90 -13.84 8.05
N THR A 412 -15.00 -13.91 7.29
CA THR A 412 -16.34 -13.55 7.78
C THR A 412 -16.89 -14.54 8.82
N GLN A 413 -16.40 -15.78 8.84
CA GLN A 413 -16.76 -16.78 9.86
C GLN A 413 -15.87 -16.75 11.12
N SER A 414 -14.71 -16.10 11.04
CA SER A 414 -13.74 -15.97 12.15
C SER A 414 -13.96 -14.76 13.08
N LYS A 415 -14.91 -13.88 12.71
CA LYS A 415 -15.45 -12.79 13.53
C LYS A 415 -16.82 -13.17 14.05
#